data_AF-A0A1I0L7E7-F1
#
_entry.id   AF-A0A1I0L7E7-F1
#
_cell.length_a   1.000
_cell.length_b   1.000
_cell.length_c   1.000
_cell.angle_alpha   90.00
_cell.angle_beta   90.00
_cell.angle_gamma   90.00
#
_symmetry.space_group_name_H-M   'P 1'
#
loop_
_entity.id
_entity.type
_entity.pdbx_description
1 polymer ?
#
loop_
_entity_poly.entity_id
_entity_poly.type
_entity_poly.pdbx_seq_one_letter_code
_entity_poly.pdbx_strand_id
1 'polypeptide(L)'
;MHGPALLAAALFAGKVLAAIPERNGQPPPVFATLEHCLRPSLLKSGEPLPGWSLQERMAYYHVPGVAIAVLKDGKVVQAAGW
;
A
#
# COMPACT_ATOMS: atom_id res chain seq x y z
N MET A 1 -37.71 -26.52 36.94
CA MET A 1 -38.82 -25.54 36.88
C MET A 1 -38.30 -24.29 36.18
N HIS A 2 -39.14 -23.72 35.31
CA HIS A 2 -38.88 -22.82 34.19
C HIS A 2 -38.27 -21.44 34.56
N GLY A 3 -37.51 -20.83 33.62
CA GLY A 3 -36.96 -19.46 33.68
C GLY A 3 -38.02 -18.33 33.68
N PRO A 4 -37.68 -17.02 33.54
CA PRO A 4 -36.87 -16.48 32.43
C PRO A 4 -36.02 -15.21 32.74
N ALA A 5 -35.31 -14.70 31.70
CA ALA A 5 -34.89 -13.29 31.47
C ALA A 5 -33.87 -12.66 32.46
N LEU A 6 -32.71 -12.13 32.06
CA LEU A 6 -32.50 -11.11 31.04
C LEU A 6 -31.07 -11.18 30.48
N LEU A 7 -31.00 -11.12 29.14
CA LEU A 7 -29.83 -10.76 28.35
C LEU A 7 -29.29 -9.39 28.80
N ALA A 8 -27.99 -9.29 29.03
CA ALA A 8 -27.26 -8.02 28.94
C ALA A 8 -26.00 -8.24 28.11
N ALA A 9 -26.18 -8.23 26.78
CA ALA A 9 -25.10 -8.16 25.83
C ALA A 9 -24.51 -6.74 25.89
N ALA A 10 -23.41 -6.56 26.62
CA ALA A 10 -22.63 -5.34 26.57
C ALA A 10 -21.79 -5.33 25.27
N LEU A 11 -22.39 -4.83 24.20
CA LEU A 11 -21.72 -4.40 22.98
C LEU A 11 -20.78 -3.23 23.32
N PHE A 12 -19.49 -3.51 23.54
CA PHE A 12 -18.46 -2.46 23.43
C PHE A 12 -18.02 -2.35 21.97
N ALA A 13 -18.82 -1.59 21.22
CA ALA A 13 -18.47 -1.09 19.90
C ALA A 13 -17.67 0.23 20.04
N GLY A 14 -16.52 0.30 19.37
CA GLY A 14 -15.77 1.54 19.10
C GLY A 14 -14.71 1.86 20.16
N LYS A 15 -13.46 2.20 19.81
CA LYS A 15 -12.85 2.60 18.55
C LYS A 15 -11.40 2.10 18.50
N VAL A 16 -11.06 1.23 17.54
CA VAL A 16 -9.68 1.17 17.07
C VAL A 16 -9.52 2.30 16.07
N LEU A 17 -9.32 3.53 16.58
CA LEU A 17 -8.72 4.57 15.75
C LEU A 17 -7.24 4.23 15.72
N ALA A 18 -6.82 3.45 14.73
CA ALA A 18 -5.41 3.30 14.42
C ALA A 18 -4.87 4.71 14.22
N ALA A 19 -4.06 5.20 15.16
CA ALA A 19 -3.34 6.44 15.00
C ALA A 19 -2.47 6.26 13.76
N ILE A 20 -2.85 6.89 12.66
CA ILE A 20 -1.95 7.06 11.52
C ILE A 20 -0.92 8.05 12.05
N PRO A 21 0.35 7.65 12.26
CA PRO A 21 1.35 8.62 12.64
C PRO A 21 1.38 9.68 11.54
N GLU A 22 1.06 10.93 11.90
CA GLU A 22 1.27 12.10 11.06
C GLU A 22 2.76 12.09 10.68
N ARG A 23 3.06 11.66 9.46
CA ARG A 23 4.42 11.57 8.92
C ARG A 23 4.88 12.96 8.52
N ASN A 24 5.00 13.85 9.52
CA ASN A 24 5.78 15.08 9.54
C ASN A 24 5.92 15.83 8.20
N GLY A 25 4.83 16.09 7.46
CA GLY A 25 4.81 16.87 6.20
C GLY A 25 5.75 16.44 5.05
N GLN A 26 6.66 15.51 5.29
CA GLN A 26 7.63 15.00 4.35
C GLN A 26 6.91 13.93 3.53
N PRO A 27 6.84 14.11 2.20
CA PRO A 27 6.25 13.08 1.36
C PRO A 27 6.97 11.76 1.67
N PRO A 28 6.21 10.65 1.84
CA PRO A 28 6.82 9.33 2.00
C PRO A 28 7.83 9.14 0.85
N PRO A 29 9.00 8.53 1.10
CA PRO A 29 10.00 8.34 0.05
C PRO A 29 9.36 7.53 -1.07
N VAL A 30 8.94 8.21 -2.14
CA VAL A 30 8.04 7.64 -3.16
C VAL A 30 8.71 6.47 -3.85
N PHE A 31 10.01 6.59 -4.08
CA PHE A 31 10.81 5.51 -4.66
C PHE A 31 10.98 4.30 -3.75
N ALA A 32 10.94 4.44 -2.42
CA ALA A 32 10.96 3.26 -1.54
C ALA A 32 9.72 2.35 -1.72
N THR A 33 8.64 2.91 -2.26
CA THR A 33 7.43 2.14 -2.60
C THR A 33 7.60 1.37 -3.91
N LEU A 34 8.47 1.83 -4.82
CA LEU A 34 8.76 1.16 -6.09
C LEU A 34 9.59 -0.13 -5.90
N GLU A 35 10.23 -0.29 -4.75
CA GLU A 35 11.06 -1.47 -4.45
C GLU A 35 10.21 -2.72 -4.15
N HIS A 36 8.95 -2.59 -3.73
CA HIS A 36 8.16 -3.76 -3.30
C HIS A 36 6.67 -3.72 -3.66
N CYS A 37 6.16 -2.62 -4.22
CA CYS A 37 4.71 -2.43 -4.37
C CYS A 37 4.25 -2.31 -5.83
N LEU A 38 5.06 -2.73 -6.80
CA LEU A 38 4.59 -2.77 -8.19
C LEU A 38 3.64 -3.94 -8.39
N ARG A 39 2.39 -3.63 -8.74
CA ARG A 39 1.38 -4.63 -9.05
C ARG A 39 1.58 -5.19 -10.46
N PRO A 40 1.39 -6.50 -10.66
CA PRO A 40 1.35 -7.08 -11.98
C PRO A 40 0.08 -6.64 -12.73
N SER A 41 0.15 -6.61 -14.07
CA SER A 41 -0.97 -6.22 -14.93
C SER A 41 -2.11 -7.24 -14.90
N LEU A 42 -1.78 -8.52 -14.67
CA LEU A 42 -2.71 -9.63 -14.54
C LEU A 42 -2.33 -10.44 -13.31
N LEU A 43 -3.32 -10.80 -12.49
CA LEU A 43 -3.19 -11.70 -11.36
C LEU A 43 -4.21 -12.82 -11.55
N LYS A 44 -3.76 -14.08 -11.48
CA LYS A 44 -4.68 -15.20 -11.51
C LYS A 44 -5.52 -15.19 -10.24
N SER A 45 -6.83 -15.41 -10.38
CA SER A 45 -7.73 -15.44 -9.23
C SER A 45 -7.27 -16.50 -8.22
N GLY A 46 -7.08 -16.08 -6.97
CA GLY A 46 -6.62 -16.94 -5.87
C GLY A 46 -5.10 -16.96 -5.66
N GLU A 47 -4.31 -16.34 -6.53
CA GLU A 47 -2.87 -16.18 -6.30
C GLU A 47 -2.56 -14.93 -5.45
N PRO A 48 -1.53 -14.99 -4.58
CA PRO A 48 -1.11 -13.82 -3.81
C PRO A 48 -0.53 -12.76 -4.74
N LEU A 49 -0.79 -11.48 -4.43
CA LEU A 49 -0.25 -10.35 -5.19
C LEU A 49 1.28 -10.34 -5.04
N PRO A 50 2.06 -10.50 -6.13
CA PRO A 50 3.51 -10.45 -6.04
C PRO A 50 3.94 -9.01 -5.73
N GLY A 51 4.84 -8.86 -4.76
CA GLY A 51 5.45 -7.58 -4.42
C GLY A 51 6.67 -7.31 -5.27
N TRP A 52 6.48 -7.00 -6.55
CA TRP A 52 7.62 -6.73 -7.45
C TRP A 52 8.32 -5.42 -7.09
N SER A 53 9.65 -5.48 -7.14
CA SER A 53 10.51 -4.31 -7.33
C SER A 53 10.44 -3.80 -8.76
N LEU A 54 10.89 -2.55 -8.96
CA LEU A 54 11.04 -1.95 -10.28
C LEU A 54 11.99 -2.75 -11.17
N GLN A 55 13.10 -3.21 -10.62
CA GLN A 55 14.14 -3.94 -11.32
C GLN A 55 13.64 -5.33 -11.74
N GLU A 56 12.93 -6.06 -10.86
CA GLU A 56 12.32 -7.34 -11.22
C GLU A 56 11.28 -7.19 -12.34
N ARG A 57 10.47 -6.14 -12.27
CA ARG A 57 9.48 -5.85 -13.31
C ARG A 57 10.16 -5.47 -14.64
N MET A 58 11.23 -4.69 -14.61
CA MET A 58 12.02 -4.36 -15.78
C MET A 58 12.64 -5.61 -16.41
N ALA A 59 13.22 -6.50 -15.59
CA ALA A 59 13.79 -7.75 -16.06
C ALA A 59 12.73 -8.65 -16.72
N TYR A 60 11.54 -8.77 -16.10
CA TYR A 60 10.43 -9.56 -16.63
C TYR A 60 9.94 -9.06 -18.00
N TYR A 61 9.87 -7.74 -18.19
CA TYR A 61 9.45 -7.13 -19.45
C TYR A 61 10.62 -6.79 -20.39
N HIS A 62 11.85 -7.18 -20.06
CA HIS A 62 13.07 -6.87 -20.81
C HIS A 62 13.24 -5.37 -21.10
N VAL A 63 12.90 -4.52 -20.13
CA VAL A 63 13.06 -3.07 -20.20
C VAL A 63 14.51 -2.73 -19.80
N PRO A 64 15.31 -2.09 -20.68
CA PRO A 64 16.73 -1.84 -20.41
C PRO A 64 16.98 -0.68 -19.43
N GLY A 65 15.99 0.19 -19.25
CA GLY A 65 16.06 1.32 -18.33
C GLY A 65 14.78 2.14 -18.31
N VAL A 66 14.56 2.89 -17.22
CA VAL A 66 13.42 3.80 -17.07
C VAL A 66 13.81 5.05 -16.29
N ALA A 67 13.24 6.19 -16.68
CA ALA A 67 13.33 7.44 -15.91
C ALA A 67 11.96 7.78 -15.31
N ILE A 68 11.92 8.08 -14.02
CA ILE A 68 10.68 8.38 -13.28
C ILE A 68 10.81 9.76 -12.65
N ALA A 69 9.82 10.61 -12.90
CA ALA A 69 9.64 11.89 -12.22
C ALA A 69 8.31 11.90 -11.44
N VAL A 70 8.37 12.22 -10.16
CA VAL A 70 7.19 12.38 -9.30
C VAL A 70 6.85 13.86 -9.24
N LEU A 71 5.61 14.18 -9.58
CA LEU A 71 5.10 15.54 -9.51
C LEU A 71 4.13 15.68 -8.34
N LYS A 72 4.21 16.82 -7.65
CA LYS A 72 3.23 17.26 -6.67
C LYS A 72 3.00 18.75 -6.88
N ASP A 73 1.74 19.18 -6.95
CA ASP A 73 1.37 20.59 -7.14
C ASP A 73 2.02 21.23 -8.38
N GLY A 74 2.10 20.47 -9.47
CA GLY A 74 2.70 20.92 -10.73
C GLY A 74 4.23 21.04 -10.73
N LYS A 75 4.91 20.64 -9.65
CA LYS A 75 6.37 20.69 -9.53
C LYS A 75 6.96 19.29 -9.40
N VAL A 76 8.15 19.08 -9.96
CA VAL A 76 8.92 17.85 -9.75
C VAL A 76 9.41 17.84 -8.30
N VAL A 77 9.03 16.82 -7.54
CA VAL A 77 9.48 16.63 -6.15
C VAL A 77 10.55 15.55 -6.03
N GLN A 78 10.64 14.64 -7.01
CA GLN A 78 11.68 13.63 -7.06
C GLN A 78 11.87 13.13 -8.50
N ALA A 79 13.11 12.81 -8.89
CA ALA A 79 13.41 12.18 -10.18
C ALA A 79 14.60 11.22 -10.05
N ALA A 80 14.56 10.10 -10.78
CA ALA A 80 15.68 9.15 -10.85
C ALA A 80 15.57 8.27 -12.12
N GLY A 81 16.66 7.57 -12.41
CA GLY A 81 16.76 6.56 -13.46
C GLY A 81 17.15 5.20 -12.89
N TRP A 82 16.71 4.14 -13.56
CA TRP A 82 17.00 2.72 -13.27
C TRP A 82 17.39 2.00 -14.55
#